data_AF-A0A0K8SRZ0-F1
#
_entry.id   AF-A0A0K8SRZ0-F1
#
_cell.length_a   1.000
_cell.length_b   1.000
_cell.length_c   1.000
_cell.angle_alpha   90.00
_cell.angle_beta   90.00
_cell.angle_gamma   90.00
#
_symmetry.space_group_name_H-M   'P 1'
#
loop_
_entity.id
_entity.type
_entity.pdbx_description
1 polymer ?
#
loop_
_entity_poly.entity_id
_entity_poly.type
_entity_poly.pdbx_seq_one_letter_code
_entity_poly.pdbx_strand_id
1 'polypeptide(L)'
;MSNSRRTSVYYVCFLQLVACAVFLNGFFPYKPPLGVFSTTEDLPSSVGKNRLNGKQLYRRHYSKVVVMVIDAFRLDFITGSDRMPFLKELLENGQSCMVSAKAEVPTVTLPRIKAIVTGTVPGFLDVIFNFGSSIMKDDNIIYQASKHGYNMVFYGDDTWLRLFPKAFKRFEGTSSFFVNDFYQVDINVTRNLNEELQRSDWDLMILHYLGPRSYWTR
;
A
#
# COMPACT_ATOMS: atom_id res chain seq x y z
N MET A 1 29.27 -13.66 -48.66
CA MET A 1 29.70 -13.41 -47.26
C MET A 1 30.62 -14.54 -46.82
N SER A 2 31.82 -14.24 -46.31
CA SER A 2 32.78 -15.24 -45.80
C SER A 2 32.14 -16.13 -44.73
N ASN A 3 32.44 -17.43 -44.72
CA ASN A 3 31.92 -18.41 -43.75
C ASN A 3 32.14 -17.95 -42.30
N SER A 4 33.27 -17.28 -42.04
CA SER A 4 33.62 -16.67 -40.75
C SER A 4 32.64 -15.56 -40.32
N ARG A 5 32.14 -14.73 -41.24
CA ARG A 5 31.14 -13.71 -40.92
C ARG A 5 29.79 -14.32 -40.53
N ARG A 6 29.39 -15.43 -41.17
CA ARG A 6 28.14 -16.13 -40.83
C ARG A 6 28.22 -16.75 -39.44
N THR A 7 29.33 -17.42 -39.12
CA THR A 7 29.55 -17.98 -37.78
C THR A 7 29.55 -16.91 -36.69
N SER A 8 30.21 -15.77 -36.92
CA SER A 8 30.21 -14.66 -35.96
C SER A 8 28.81 -14.10 -35.69
N VAL A 9 27.95 -13.98 -36.71
CA VAL A 9 26.56 -13.54 -36.52
C VAL A 9 25.78 -14.53 -35.66
N TYR A 10 25.93 -15.84 -35.90
CA TYR A 10 25.28 -16.86 -35.06
C TYR A 10 25.73 -16.78 -33.58
N TYR A 11 27.03 -16.58 -33.32
CA TYR A 11 27.53 -16.42 -31.96
C TYR A 11 26.98 -15.16 -31.27
N VAL A 12 26.92 -14.03 -31.97
CA VAL A 12 26.36 -12.77 -31.42
C VAL A 12 24.87 -12.93 -31.13
N CYS A 13 24.10 -13.54 -32.04
CA CYS A 13 22.68 -13.83 -31.80
C CYS A 13 22.48 -14.76 -30.60
N PHE A 14 23.30 -15.82 -30.49
CA PHE A 14 23.25 -16.73 -29.35
C PHE A 14 23.58 -16.03 -28.03
N LEU A 15 24.65 -15.24 -27.98
CA LEU A 15 25.02 -14.45 -26.81
C LEU A 15 23.93 -13.45 -26.42
N GLN A 16 23.28 -12.81 -27.40
CA GLN A 16 22.16 -11.91 -27.15
C GLN A 16 20.97 -12.65 -26.53
N LEU A 17 20.64 -13.84 -27.01
CA LEU A 17 19.57 -14.66 -26.43
C LEU A 17 19.91 -15.10 -25.00
N VAL A 18 21.16 -15.50 -24.75
CA VAL A 18 21.62 -15.84 -23.39
C VAL A 18 21.57 -14.61 -22.47
N ALA A 19 22.06 -13.46 -22.92
CA ALA A 19 22.00 -12.21 -22.16
C ALA A 19 20.56 -11.79 -21.86
N CYS A 20 19.65 -11.90 -22.83
CA CYS A 20 18.23 -11.68 -22.62
C CYS A 20 17.65 -12.68 -21.60
N ALA A 21 17.99 -13.96 -21.66
CA ALA A 21 17.52 -14.95 -20.70
C ALA A 21 18.01 -14.65 -19.27
N VAL A 22 19.29 -14.30 -19.11
CA VAL A 22 19.87 -13.90 -17.81
C VAL A 22 19.20 -12.63 -17.29
N PHE A 23 19.01 -11.62 -18.15
CA PHE A 23 18.32 -10.38 -17.80
C PHE A 23 16.87 -10.66 -17.35
N LEU A 24 16.11 -11.44 -18.12
CA LEU A 24 14.73 -11.76 -17.78
C LEU A 24 14.64 -12.52 -16.44
N ASN A 25 15.57 -13.45 -16.18
CA ASN A 25 15.58 -14.22 -14.94
C ASN A 25 15.95 -13.36 -13.71
N GLY A 26 16.93 -12.46 -13.85
CA GLY A 26 17.39 -11.59 -12.76
C GLY A 26 16.50 -10.37 -12.51
N PHE A 27 15.96 -9.75 -13.56
CA PHE A 27 15.16 -8.54 -13.48
C PHE A 27 13.69 -8.82 -13.14
N PHE A 28 13.18 -9.99 -13.51
CA PHE A 28 11.80 -10.42 -13.23
C PHE A 28 11.74 -11.65 -12.31
N PRO A 29 12.19 -11.55 -11.05
CA PRO A 29 12.03 -12.65 -10.10
C PRO A 29 10.54 -12.87 -9.85
N TYR A 30 10.03 -14.04 -10.22
CA TYR A 30 8.68 -14.46 -9.89
C TYR A 30 8.60 -14.81 -8.40
N LYS A 31 7.77 -14.09 -7.65
CA LYS A 31 7.44 -14.41 -6.27
C LYS A 31 6.09 -15.15 -6.28
N PRO A 32 6.06 -16.49 -6.15
CA PRO A 32 4.79 -17.18 -6.03
C PRO A 32 4.07 -16.71 -4.75
N PRO A 33 2.73 -16.58 -4.78
CA PRO A 33 1.96 -16.35 -3.56
C PRO A 33 2.23 -17.53 -2.62
N LEU A 34 2.69 -17.23 -1.40
CA LEU A 34 3.15 -18.26 -0.46
C LEU A 34 1.98 -19.14 0.03
N GLY A 35 0.75 -18.63 -0.01
CA GLY A 35 -0.44 -19.35 0.46
C GLY A 35 -0.46 -19.64 1.96
N VAL A 36 0.53 -19.11 2.69
CA VAL A 36 0.65 -19.22 4.15
C VAL A 36 0.06 -17.97 4.78
N PHE A 37 -0.75 -18.16 5.82
CA PHE A 37 -1.35 -17.08 6.59
C PHE A 37 -0.79 -17.10 8.01
N SER A 38 -0.39 -15.92 8.48
CA SER A 38 0.21 -15.74 9.79
C SER A 38 -0.77 -16.08 10.90
N THR A 39 -0.21 -16.58 11.99
CA THR A 39 -0.91 -16.95 13.23
C THR A 39 -0.30 -16.20 14.42
N THR A 40 -0.87 -16.37 15.59
CA THR A 40 -0.32 -15.81 16.83
C THR A 40 1.04 -16.39 17.21
N GLU A 41 1.41 -17.57 16.67
CA GLU A 41 2.71 -18.20 16.90
C GLU A 41 3.84 -17.52 16.11
N ASP A 42 3.48 -16.84 15.01
CA ASP A 42 4.42 -16.13 14.14
C ASP A 42 4.79 -14.72 14.65
N LEU A 43 4.28 -14.32 15.83
CA LEU A 43 4.54 -13.01 16.40
C LEU A 43 6.03 -12.84 16.76
N PRO A 44 6.69 -11.75 16.30
CA PRO A 44 8.12 -11.60 16.50
C PRO A 44 8.45 -11.38 17.99
N SER A 45 9.38 -12.18 18.51
CA SER A 45 9.88 -12.06 19.88
C SER A 45 11.02 -11.03 20.03
N SER A 46 11.51 -10.47 18.92
CA SER A 46 12.56 -9.46 18.89
C SER A 46 12.50 -8.60 17.64
N VAL A 47 12.91 -7.33 17.76
CA VAL A 47 13.17 -6.42 16.63
C VAL A 47 14.61 -5.94 16.72
N GLY A 48 15.43 -6.32 15.73
CA GLY A 48 16.87 -6.10 15.77
C GLY A 48 17.50 -6.78 16.99
N LYS A 49 18.18 -6.00 17.84
CA LYS A 49 18.78 -6.51 19.09
C LYS A 49 17.84 -6.44 20.30
N ASN A 50 16.65 -5.86 20.15
CA ASN A 50 15.72 -5.63 21.24
C ASN A 50 14.73 -6.80 21.37
N ARG A 51 14.70 -7.46 22.53
CA ARG A 51 13.68 -8.47 22.84
C ARG A 51 12.36 -7.80 23.17
N LEU A 52 11.28 -8.33 22.60
CA LEU A 52 9.92 -7.82 22.80
C LEU A 52 9.21 -8.64 23.87
N ASN A 53 8.57 -7.98 24.84
CA ASN A 53 7.66 -8.65 25.75
C ASN A 53 6.29 -8.81 25.07
N GLY A 54 6.06 -9.97 24.45
CA GLY A 54 4.85 -10.21 23.66
C GLY A 54 3.54 -10.02 24.44
N LYS A 55 3.51 -10.34 25.73
CA LYS A 55 2.30 -10.16 26.57
C LYS A 55 1.90 -8.70 26.76
N GLN A 56 2.87 -7.79 26.77
CA GLN A 56 2.62 -6.35 26.93
C GLN A 56 2.40 -5.65 25.59
N LEU A 57 3.16 -6.05 24.57
CA LEU A 57 3.15 -5.40 23.25
C LEU A 57 1.93 -5.76 22.42
N TYR A 58 1.53 -7.04 22.41
CA TYR A 58 0.42 -7.53 21.57
C TYR A 58 -0.94 -7.48 22.28
N ARG A 59 -1.00 -6.85 23.45
CA ARG A 59 -2.27 -6.54 24.10
C ARG A 59 -2.93 -5.38 23.38
N ARG A 60 -4.22 -5.52 23.06
CA ARG A 60 -5.02 -4.42 22.50
C ARG A 60 -5.11 -3.27 23.50
N HIS A 61 -4.51 -2.13 23.16
CA HIS A 61 -4.59 -0.89 23.94
C HIS A 61 -5.70 0.04 23.44
N TYR A 62 -6.01 -0.02 22.15
CA TYR A 62 -7.00 0.84 21.51
C TYR A 62 -8.17 0.02 20.97
N SER A 63 -9.39 0.53 21.16
CA SER A 63 -10.61 -0.07 20.60
C SER A 63 -10.82 0.28 19.13
N LYS A 64 -10.28 1.41 18.67
CA LYS A 64 -10.50 1.93 17.32
C LYS A 64 -9.20 2.40 16.69
N VAL A 65 -9.03 2.10 15.41
CA VAL A 65 -7.87 2.52 14.61
C VAL A 65 -8.35 3.16 13.32
N VAL A 66 -7.75 4.30 12.95
CA VAL A 66 -7.95 4.95 11.66
C VAL A 66 -6.66 4.85 10.86
N VAL A 67 -6.72 4.27 9.67
CA VAL A 67 -5.64 4.23 8.69
C VAL A 67 -5.98 5.22 7.59
N MET A 68 -5.29 6.34 7.58
CA MET A 68 -5.44 7.38 6.56
C MET A 68 -4.32 7.27 5.54
N VAL A 69 -4.69 7.07 4.29
CA VAL A 69 -3.79 7.02 3.13
C VAL A 69 -4.05 8.26 2.30
N ILE A 70 -3.01 9.04 2.01
CA ILE A 70 -3.08 10.22 1.15
C ILE A 70 -2.15 9.97 -0.03
N ASP A 71 -2.70 9.92 -1.24
CA ASP A 71 -1.92 9.74 -2.46
C ASP A 71 -1.06 10.99 -2.73
N ALA A 72 0.09 10.78 -3.37
CA ALA A 72 1.09 11.79 -3.70
C ALA A 72 1.58 12.67 -2.52
N PHE A 73 1.44 12.19 -1.27
CA PHE A 73 1.85 12.94 -0.08
C PHE A 73 3.37 12.91 0.13
N ARG A 74 4.01 14.04 -0.22
CA ARG A 74 5.47 14.23 -0.10
C ARG A 74 5.87 14.80 1.27
N LEU A 75 7.08 14.45 1.72
CA LEU A 75 7.62 14.93 3.00
C LEU A 75 7.73 16.47 3.08
N ASP A 76 7.99 17.13 1.95
CA ASP A 76 8.15 18.59 1.88
C ASP A 76 6.83 19.38 2.01
N PHE A 77 5.67 18.71 2.05
CA PHE A 77 4.43 19.34 2.52
C PHE A 77 4.49 19.70 4.02
N ILE A 78 5.26 18.95 4.80
CA ILE A 78 5.42 19.15 6.25
C ILE A 78 6.68 19.95 6.54
N THR A 79 7.82 19.59 5.93
CA THR A 79 9.13 20.14 6.30
C THR A 79 9.46 21.48 5.66
N GLY A 80 8.93 21.76 4.46
CA GLY A 80 9.36 22.88 3.63
C GLY A 80 8.33 23.99 3.43
N SER A 81 7.13 23.87 4.01
CA SER A 81 6.03 24.78 3.73
C SER A 81 5.07 24.93 4.90
N ASP A 82 4.48 26.11 5.08
CA ASP A 82 3.36 26.34 6.01
C ASP A 82 2.01 25.82 5.50
N ARG A 83 2.04 24.77 4.64
CA ARG A 83 0.83 24.15 4.06
C ARG A 83 0.06 23.29 5.07
N MET A 84 0.75 22.80 6.11
CA MET A 84 0.16 21.92 7.13
C MET A 84 0.49 22.40 8.56
N PRO A 85 0.06 23.61 8.95
CA PRO A 85 0.40 24.20 10.24
C PRO A 85 -0.09 23.34 11.42
N PHE A 86 -1.29 22.76 11.30
CA PHE A 86 -1.86 21.89 12.32
C PHE A 86 -1.00 20.64 12.57
N LEU A 87 -0.56 19.95 11.51
CA LEU A 87 0.29 18.75 11.66
C LEU A 87 1.68 19.11 12.20
N LYS A 88 2.23 20.26 11.80
CA LYS A 88 3.50 20.77 12.32
C LYS A 88 3.42 21.04 13.82
N GLU A 89 2.35 21.67 14.28
CA GLU A 89 2.11 21.92 15.71
C GLU A 89 2.01 20.61 16.52
N LEU A 90 1.31 19.59 16.01
CA LEU A 90 1.23 18.28 16.66
C LEU A 90 2.59 17.59 16.77
N LEU A 91 3.49 17.81 15.81
CA LEU A 91 4.86 17.27 15.84
C LEU A 91 5.72 18.03 16.85
N GLU A 92 5.64 19.36 16.86
CA GLU A 92 6.39 20.23 17.78
C GLU A 92 5.97 20.02 19.24
N ASN A 93 4.68 19.78 19.49
CA ASN A 93 4.14 19.51 20.82
C ASN A 93 4.37 18.06 21.31
N GLY A 94 5.03 17.20 20.51
CA GLY A 94 5.29 15.81 20.87
C GLY A 94 4.04 14.93 20.93
N GLN A 95 2.93 15.36 20.32
CA GLN A 95 1.66 14.62 20.27
C GLN A 95 1.59 13.63 19.09
N SER A 96 2.58 13.67 18.21
CA SER A 96 2.67 12.80 17.04
C SER A 96 4.12 12.38 16.76
N CYS A 97 4.28 11.33 15.95
CA CYS A 97 5.58 10.82 15.51
C CYS A 97 5.62 10.78 13.99
N MET A 98 6.72 11.26 13.41
CA MET A 98 6.94 11.23 11.96
C MET A 98 8.05 10.25 11.62
N VAL A 99 7.78 9.39 10.64
CA VAL A 99 8.75 8.48 10.04
C VAL A 99 8.78 8.74 8.54
N SER A 100 9.96 8.96 7.97
CA SER A 100 10.13 9.15 6.53
C SER A 100 10.49 7.83 5.85
N ALA A 101 9.82 7.55 4.73
CA ALA A 101 10.09 6.39 3.89
C ALA A 101 10.28 6.83 2.44
N LYS A 102 11.27 6.24 1.75
CA LYS A 102 11.52 6.50 0.34
C LYS A 102 10.70 5.53 -0.51
N ALA A 103 9.85 6.06 -1.37
CA ALA A 103 9.04 5.27 -2.28
C ALA A 103 9.85 4.89 -3.55
N GLU A 104 10.16 3.61 -3.75
CA GLU A 104 10.88 3.10 -4.94
C GLU A 104 9.94 2.85 -6.13
N VAL A 105 10.31 3.19 -7.37
CA VAL A 105 9.48 2.91 -8.58
C VAL A 105 8.97 1.45 -8.64
N PRO A 106 7.75 1.18 -9.15
CA PRO A 106 6.79 2.10 -9.77
C PRO A 106 5.85 2.77 -8.74
N THR A 107 5.44 4.00 -9.03
CA THR A 107 4.49 4.79 -8.20
C THR A 107 3.04 4.56 -8.65
N VAL A 108 2.61 3.30 -8.73
CA VAL A 108 1.23 2.93 -9.06
C VAL A 108 0.48 2.61 -7.76
N THR A 109 -0.78 3.03 -7.68
CA THR A 109 -1.63 2.92 -6.47
C THR A 109 -1.80 1.47 -6.00
N LEU A 110 -2.16 0.54 -6.89
CA LEU A 110 -2.41 -0.86 -6.51
C LEU A 110 -1.18 -1.54 -5.87
N PRO A 111 0.03 -1.52 -6.48
CA PRO A 111 1.23 -2.07 -5.85
C PRO A 111 1.56 -1.45 -4.50
N ARG A 112 1.25 -0.17 -4.29
CA ARG A 112 1.46 0.50 -3.00
C ARG A 112 0.47 0.08 -1.95
N ILE A 113 -0.81 -0.03 -2.28
CA ILE A 113 -1.81 -0.59 -1.36
C ILE A 113 -1.38 -1.99 -0.94
N LYS A 114 -0.94 -2.83 -1.88
CA LYS A 114 -0.41 -4.17 -1.56
C LYS A 114 0.74 -4.08 -0.55
N ALA A 115 1.76 -3.26 -0.83
CA ALA A 115 2.90 -3.09 0.05
C ALA A 115 2.51 -2.64 1.47
N ILE A 116 1.54 -1.72 1.57
CA ILE A 116 1.04 -1.23 2.87
C ILE A 116 0.36 -2.34 3.66
N VAL A 117 -0.50 -3.14 3.02
CA VAL A 117 -1.30 -4.14 3.74
C VAL A 117 -0.56 -5.45 4.01
N THR A 118 0.43 -5.81 3.20
CA THR A 118 1.22 -7.05 3.36
C THR A 118 2.56 -6.81 4.06
N GLY A 119 3.06 -5.56 4.06
CA GLY A 119 4.42 -5.24 4.52
C GLY A 119 5.52 -5.73 3.57
N THR A 120 5.19 -6.19 2.36
CA THR A 120 6.15 -6.75 1.40
C THR A 120 6.47 -5.77 0.27
N VAL A 121 7.72 -5.76 -0.20
CA VAL A 121 8.09 -4.99 -1.40
C VAL A 121 7.43 -5.60 -2.65
N PRO A 122 6.60 -4.83 -3.38
CA PRO A 122 5.88 -5.33 -4.56
C PRO A 122 6.86 -5.65 -5.69
N GLY A 123 6.74 -6.83 -6.29
CA GLY A 123 7.52 -7.20 -7.47
C GLY A 123 6.95 -6.59 -8.75
N PHE A 124 7.80 -6.36 -9.76
CA PHE A 124 7.34 -5.86 -11.06
C PHE A 124 6.35 -6.81 -11.74
N LEU A 125 6.59 -8.13 -11.64
CA LEU A 125 5.68 -9.15 -12.17
C LEU A 125 4.33 -9.16 -11.46
N ASP A 126 4.29 -8.81 -10.16
CA ASP A 126 3.03 -8.71 -9.43
C ASP A 126 2.15 -7.61 -10.06
N VAL A 127 2.74 -6.49 -10.49
CA VAL A 127 1.99 -5.41 -11.14
C VAL A 127 1.36 -5.88 -12.45
N ILE A 128 2.10 -6.67 -13.24
CA ILE A 128 1.64 -7.20 -14.54
C ILE A 128 0.56 -8.26 -14.35
N PHE A 129 0.79 -9.26 -13.49
CA PHE A 129 -0.15 -10.36 -13.30
C PHE A 129 -1.46 -9.92 -12.62
N ASN A 130 -1.41 -8.87 -11.78
CA ASN A 130 -2.61 -8.34 -11.13
C ASN A 130 -3.44 -7.39 -12.01
N PHE A 131 -3.07 -7.20 -13.28
CA PHE A 131 -3.83 -6.39 -14.24
C PHE A 131 -5.19 -7.02 -14.63
N GLY A 132 -5.35 -8.35 -14.46
CA GLY A 132 -6.55 -9.10 -14.87
C GLY A 132 -7.46 -9.63 -13.74
N SER A 133 -6.94 -9.84 -12.53
CA SER A 133 -7.75 -10.17 -11.34
C SER A 133 -7.12 -9.52 -10.12
N SER A 134 -7.77 -8.48 -9.59
CA SER A 134 -7.22 -7.64 -8.53
C SER A 134 -7.42 -8.19 -7.12
N ILE A 135 -8.09 -9.35 -6.94
CA ILE A 135 -8.41 -9.85 -5.60
C ILE A 135 -7.13 -10.26 -4.87
N MET A 136 -6.93 -9.72 -3.68
CA MET A 136 -5.83 -10.09 -2.81
C MET A 136 -6.01 -11.51 -2.29
N LYS A 137 -4.98 -12.35 -2.46
CA LYS A 137 -4.95 -13.74 -1.98
C LYS A 137 -3.91 -13.99 -0.90
N ASP A 138 -2.92 -13.11 -0.79
CA ASP A 138 -1.85 -13.22 0.19
C ASP A 138 -2.32 -12.75 1.57
N ASP A 139 -1.61 -13.20 2.61
CA ASP A 139 -1.83 -12.73 3.96
C ASP A 139 -1.60 -11.21 4.07
N ASN A 140 -2.50 -10.54 4.77
CA ASN A 140 -2.49 -9.10 4.90
C ASN A 140 -3.33 -8.64 6.10
N ILE A 141 -3.14 -7.40 6.52
CA ILE A 141 -3.84 -6.84 7.69
C ILE A 141 -5.36 -6.85 7.56
N ILE A 142 -5.92 -6.72 6.35
CA ILE A 142 -7.37 -6.69 6.10
C ILE A 142 -7.94 -8.10 6.27
N TYR A 143 -7.29 -9.10 5.70
CA TYR A 143 -7.64 -10.49 5.90
C TYR A 143 -7.57 -10.88 7.39
N GLN A 144 -6.47 -10.55 8.07
CA GLN A 144 -6.31 -10.87 9.48
C GLN A 144 -7.36 -10.16 10.34
N ALA A 145 -7.69 -8.91 10.05
CA ALA A 145 -8.74 -8.19 10.76
C ALA A 145 -10.12 -8.87 10.55
N SER A 146 -10.47 -9.20 9.30
CA SER A 146 -11.74 -9.90 9.00
C SER A 146 -11.83 -11.27 9.68
N LYS A 147 -10.74 -12.06 9.63
CA LYS A 147 -10.66 -13.39 10.24
C LYS A 147 -10.88 -13.36 11.76
N HIS A 148 -10.46 -12.28 12.43
CA HIS A 148 -10.63 -12.09 13.87
C HIS A 148 -11.92 -11.33 14.22
N GLY A 149 -12.83 -11.12 13.27
CA GLY A 149 -14.15 -10.54 13.51
C GLY A 149 -14.16 -9.03 13.72
N TYR A 150 -13.11 -8.31 13.32
CA TYR A 150 -13.08 -6.85 13.41
C TYR A 150 -14.00 -6.22 12.36
N ASN A 151 -14.79 -5.24 12.79
CA ASN A 151 -15.68 -4.49 11.92
C ASN A 151 -14.89 -3.41 11.20
N MET A 152 -14.74 -3.55 9.88
CA MET A 152 -13.99 -2.61 9.05
C MET A 152 -14.92 -1.72 8.23
N VAL A 153 -14.59 -0.44 8.11
CA VAL A 153 -15.27 0.51 7.22
C VAL A 153 -14.26 1.19 6.30
N PHE A 154 -14.66 1.50 5.06
CA PHE A 154 -13.76 2.05 4.04
C PHE A 154 -14.37 3.18 3.21
N TYR A 155 -13.62 4.25 3.01
CA TYR A 155 -14.03 5.35 2.12
C TYR A 155 -12.84 5.83 1.29
N GLY A 156 -13.01 5.94 -0.03
CA GLY A 156 -11.97 6.46 -0.93
C GLY A 156 -11.89 5.74 -2.27
N ASP A 157 -10.68 5.57 -2.80
CA ASP A 157 -10.44 4.95 -4.12
C ASP A 157 -10.98 3.49 -4.22
N ASP A 158 -11.75 3.20 -5.27
CA ASP A 158 -12.40 1.90 -5.49
C ASP A 158 -11.45 0.70 -5.62
N THR A 159 -10.14 0.93 -5.81
CA THR A 159 -9.12 -0.11 -5.89
C THR A 159 -9.13 -1.00 -4.64
N TRP A 160 -9.44 -0.44 -3.47
CA TRP A 160 -9.58 -1.20 -2.22
C TRP A 160 -10.73 -2.20 -2.27
N LEU A 161 -11.88 -1.81 -2.83
CA LEU A 161 -13.05 -2.70 -2.95
C LEU A 161 -12.79 -3.85 -3.92
N ARG A 162 -11.99 -3.57 -4.97
CA ARG A 162 -11.54 -4.57 -5.94
C ARG A 162 -10.48 -5.53 -5.38
N LEU A 163 -9.65 -5.06 -4.44
CA LEU A 163 -8.62 -5.87 -3.76
C LEU A 163 -9.21 -6.73 -2.64
N PHE A 164 -10.15 -6.20 -1.86
CA PHE A 164 -10.69 -6.82 -0.65
C PHE A 164 -12.22 -6.96 -0.71
N PRO A 165 -12.75 -7.75 -1.64
CA PRO A 165 -14.20 -7.92 -1.77
C PRO A 165 -14.79 -8.46 -0.45
N LYS A 166 -15.90 -7.87 -0.01
CA LYS A 166 -16.64 -8.23 1.22
C LYS A 166 -15.90 -8.01 2.54
N ALA A 167 -14.74 -7.34 2.53
CA ALA A 167 -14.01 -7.05 3.78
C ALA A 167 -14.71 -5.97 4.63
N PHE A 168 -15.41 -5.03 4.00
CA PHE A 168 -15.92 -3.83 4.67
C PHE A 168 -17.42 -3.96 4.97
N LYS A 169 -17.79 -3.68 6.22
CA LYS A 169 -19.19 -3.63 6.70
C LYS A 169 -19.95 -2.47 6.09
N ARG A 170 -19.30 -1.32 5.98
CA ARG A 170 -19.78 -0.13 5.28
C ARG A 170 -18.66 0.41 4.42
N PHE A 171 -19.00 0.81 3.21
CA PHE A 171 -18.01 1.37 2.32
C PHE A 171 -18.60 2.29 1.28
N GLU A 172 -17.78 3.21 0.78
CA GLU A 172 -18.06 3.96 -0.43
C GLU A 172 -16.78 4.14 -1.24
N GLY A 173 -16.76 3.56 -2.44
CA GLY A 173 -15.64 3.64 -3.38
C GLY A 173 -15.93 4.64 -4.48
N THR A 174 -14.95 5.47 -4.82
CA THR A 174 -15.02 6.39 -5.98
C THR A 174 -13.96 5.98 -7.00
N SER A 175 -14.35 5.93 -8.27
CA SER A 175 -13.43 5.66 -9.38
C SER A 175 -12.55 6.89 -9.62
N SER A 176 -11.23 6.71 -9.56
CA SER A 176 -10.22 7.76 -9.78
C SER A 176 -9.77 7.90 -11.24
N PHE A 177 -10.36 7.13 -12.17
CA PHE A 177 -9.97 7.12 -13.59
C PHE A 177 -10.34 8.37 -14.39
N PHE A 178 -11.20 9.25 -13.86
CA PHE A 178 -11.54 10.52 -14.50
C PHE A 178 -10.70 11.66 -13.91
N VAL A 179 -9.96 12.35 -14.79
CA VAL A 179 -8.92 13.37 -14.50
C VAL A 179 -9.43 14.58 -13.68
N ASN A 180 -10.74 14.68 -13.41
CA ASN A 180 -11.35 15.80 -12.68
C ASN A 180 -11.96 15.43 -11.31
N ASP A 181 -12.00 14.15 -10.91
CA ASP A 181 -12.82 13.73 -9.75
C ASP A 181 -12.10 13.67 -8.40
N PHE A 182 -10.84 14.13 -8.31
CA PHE A 182 -10.09 14.18 -7.04
C PHE A 182 -10.85 14.88 -5.90
N TYR A 183 -11.49 16.01 -6.23
CA TYR A 183 -12.28 16.80 -5.28
C TYR A 183 -13.48 16.02 -4.76
N GLN A 184 -14.15 15.28 -5.64
CA GLN A 184 -15.32 14.49 -5.26
C GLN A 184 -14.92 13.33 -4.36
N VAL A 185 -13.77 12.68 -4.61
CA VAL A 185 -13.26 11.61 -3.75
C VAL A 185 -12.94 12.16 -2.36
N ASP A 186 -12.16 13.23 -2.25
CA ASP A 186 -11.74 13.75 -0.95
C ASP A 186 -12.93 14.31 -0.12
N ILE A 187 -13.92 14.93 -0.77
CA ILE A 187 -15.19 15.30 -0.11
C ILE A 187 -15.96 14.07 0.35
N ASN A 188 -16.05 13.06 -0.51
CA ASN A 188 -16.76 11.83 -0.20
C ASN A 188 -16.18 11.14 1.04
N VAL A 189 -14.86 11.08 1.14
CA VAL A 189 -14.17 10.56 2.32
C VAL A 189 -14.49 11.43 3.54
N THR A 190 -14.38 12.75 3.41
CA THR A 190 -14.56 13.70 4.53
C THR A 190 -15.99 13.72 5.08
N ARG A 191 -17.02 13.66 4.21
CA ARG A 191 -18.42 13.62 4.67
C ARG A 191 -18.73 12.34 5.45
N ASN A 192 -18.24 11.20 4.96
CA ASN A 192 -18.45 9.90 5.60
C ASN A 192 -17.66 9.78 6.90
N LEU A 193 -16.47 10.39 6.99
CA LEU A 193 -15.68 10.45 8.21
C LEU A 193 -16.47 11.06 9.37
N ASN A 194 -17.15 12.20 9.13
CA ASN A 194 -17.92 12.87 10.18
C ASN A 194 -19.05 11.98 10.73
N GLU A 195 -19.72 11.22 9.88
CA GLU A 195 -20.75 10.26 10.31
C GLU A 195 -20.16 9.08 11.07
N GLU A 196 -19.06 8.50 10.58
CA GLU A 196 -18.45 7.32 11.20
C GLU A 196 -17.81 7.62 12.55
N LEU A 197 -17.28 8.83 12.77
CA LEU A 197 -16.76 9.24 14.08
C LEU A 197 -17.85 9.24 15.16
N GLN A 198 -19.13 9.42 14.79
CA GLN A 198 -20.26 9.35 15.72
C GLN A 198 -20.74 7.92 15.99
N ARG A 199 -20.29 6.93 15.19
CA ARG A 199 -20.69 5.52 15.32
C ARG A 199 -19.72 4.77 16.22
N SER A 200 -20.21 3.78 16.98
CA SER A 200 -19.40 2.94 17.88
C SER A 200 -19.14 1.52 17.38
N ASP A 201 -19.69 1.14 16.22
CA ASP A 201 -19.82 -0.24 15.76
C ASP A 201 -18.76 -0.67 14.72
N TRP A 202 -17.61 0.01 14.72
CA TRP A 202 -16.44 -0.28 13.90
C TRP A 202 -15.17 -0.32 14.75
N ASP A 203 -14.21 -1.13 14.31
CA ASP A 203 -12.90 -1.32 14.96
C ASP A 203 -11.75 -0.73 14.13
N LEU A 204 -11.85 -0.80 12.80
CA LEU A 204 -10.84 -0.27 11.88
C LEU A 204 -11.51 0.53 10.75
N MET A 205 -11.08 1.78 10.58
CA MET A 205 -11.51 2.66 9.51
C MET A 205 -10.35 2.92 8.55
N ILE A 206 -10.61 2.79 7.26
CA ILE A 206 -9.62 3.08 6.22
C ILE A 206 -10.14 4.23 5.36
N LEU A 207 -9.34 5.28 5.25
CA LEU A 207 -9.64 6.49 4.48
C LEU A 207 -8.57 6.64 3.41
N HIS A 208 -8.97 6.70 2.14
CA HIS A 208 -8.04 6.91 1.03
C HIS A 208 -8.35 8.19 0.28
N TYR A 209 -7.56 9.22 0.57
CA TYR A 209 -7.56 10.51 -0.11
C TYR A 209 -6.64 10.47 -1.33
N LEU A 210 -7.02 11.11 -2.43
CA LEU A 210 -6.18 11.22 -3.63
C LEU A 210 -5.26 12.44 -3.59
N GLY A 211 -5.56 13.42 -2.73
CA GLY A 211 -4.61 14.41 -2.30
C GLY A 211 -4.27 15.53 -3.31
N PRO A 212 -3.17 16.28 -3.03
CA PRO A 212 -2.87 17.57 -3.64
C PRO A 212 -2.30 17.54 -5.06
N ARG A 213 -3.08 17.31 -6.13
CA ARG A 213 -2.57 17.66 -7.48
C ARG A 213 -2.80 19.12 -7.90
N SER A 214 -3.67 19.87 -7.23
CA SER A 214 -4.03 21.23 -7.69
C SER A 214 -4.32 22.30 -6.62
N TYR A 215 -4.57 21.97 -5.35
CA TYR A 215 -5.13 22.96 -4.41
C TYR A 215 -4.23 23.40 -3.24
N TRP A 216 -3.23 22.63 -2.84
CA TRP A 216 -2.37 23.02 -1.71
C TRP A 216 -1.22 23.94 -2.12
N THR A 217 -1.24 24.45 -3.36
CA THR A 217 -0.25 25.36 -3.93
C THR A 217 -0.83 26.73 -4.27
N ARG A 218 -2.04 27.04 -3.80
CA ARG A 218 -2.64 28.38 -3.89
C ARG A 218 -2.97 28.89 -2.50
#